data_AF-A0A842WZ38-F1
#
_entry.id   AF-A0A842WZ38-F1
#
_cell.length_a   1.000
_cell.length_b   1.000
_cell.length_c   1.000
_cell.angle_alpha   90.00
_cell.angle_beta   90.00
_cell.angle_gamma   90.00
#
_symmetry.space_group_name_H-M   'P 1'
#
loop_
_entity.id
_entity.type
_entity.pdbx_description
1 polymer ?
#
loop_
_entity_poly.entity_id
_entity_poly.type
_entity_poly.pdbx_seq_one_letter_code
_entity_poly.pdbx_strand_id
1 'polypeptide(L)'
;MELDLTNLALVQNLQKIVFHGNRVLEELDLTPIAKCKTLQSIEFYDVGSINKLNLIPLESCKELRKIVVVSFREITELCVFSAVGTVAKRNKVAKNIDLWKQLGL
;
A
#
# COMPACT_ATOMS: atom_id res chain seq x y z
N MET A 1 7.72 -16.74 -1.08
CA MET A 1 8.65 -16.24 -0.03
C MET A 1 7.88 -15.22 0.78
N GLU A 2 8.08 -15.15 2.09
CA GLU A 2 7.42 -14.18 2.96
C GLU A 2 8.44 -13.09 3.37
N LEU A 3 7.99 -11.84 3.47
CA LEU A 3 8.81 -10.72 3.92
C LEU A 3 8.32 -10.28 5.31
N ASP A 4 9.13 -10.55 6.34
CA ASP A 4 8.81 -10.14 7.71
C ASP A 4 9.12 -8.64 7.92
N LEU A 5 8.08 -7.87 8.26
CA LEU A 5 8.16 -6.44 8.54
C LEU A 5 8.13 -6.10 10.04
N THR A 6 8.09 -7.08 10.93
CA THR A 6 7.85 -6.88 12.38
C THR A 6 8.84 -5.90 13.00
N ASN A 7 10.10 -5.94 12.58
CA ASN A 7 11.15 -5.06 13.10
C ASN A 7 11.00 -3.59 12.67
N LEU A 8 10.25 -3.29 11.61
CA LEU A 8 9.98 -1.90 11.20
C LEU A 8 9.18 -1.13 12.26
N ALA A 9 8.36 -1.83 13.05
CA ALA A 9 7.61 -1.24 14.14
C ALA A 9 8.49 -0.66 15.25
N LEU A 10 9.77 -1.05 15.33
CA LEU A 10 10.73 -0.54 16.31
C LEU A 10 11.40 0.77 15.86
N VAL A 11 11.26 1.14 14.59
CA VAL A 11 11.89 2.33 14.02
C VAL A 11 11.05 3.56 14.33
N GLN A 12 11.46 4.33 15.34
CA GLN A 12 10.67 5.44 15.90
C GLN A 12 10.42 6.61 14.93
N ASN A 13 11.29 6.81 13.94
CA ASN A 13 11.23 7.93 13.00
C ASN A 13 11.10 7.49 11.53
N LEU A 14 10.50 6.32 11.30
CA LEU A 14 10.30 5.82 9.95
C LEU A 14 9.26 6.70 9.24
N GLN A 15 9.70 7.43 8.21
CA GLN A 15 8.84 8.37 7.46
C GLN A 15 8.46 7.85 6.08
N LYS A 16 9.31 7.03 5.47
CA LYS A 16 9.11 6.52 4.11
C LYS A 16 9.46 5.05 4.04
N ILE A 17 8.56 4.27 3.45
CA ILE A 17 8.83 2.88 3.05
C ILE A 17 8.66 2.78 1.54
N VAL A 18 9.62 2.16 0.88
CA VAL A 18 9.54 1.88 -0.55
C VAL A 18 9.76 0.38 -0.77
N PHE A 19 8.75 -0.27 -1.32
CA PHE A 19 8.82 -1.65 -1.80
C PHE A 19 9.15 -1.63 -3.28
N HIS A 20 10.30 -2.16 -3.64
CA HIS A 20 10.69 -2.39 -5.02
C HIS A 20 10.68 -3.87 -5.33
N GLY A 21 10.06 -4.22 -6.46
CA GLY A 21 10.38 -5.37 -7.29
C GLY A 21 10.73 -6.64 -6.53
N ASN A 22 9.72 -7.44 -6.17
CA ASN A 22 9.96 -8.81 -5.73
C ASN A 22 8.93 -9.72 -6.41
N ARG A 23 9.37 -10.44 -7.45
CA ARG A 23 8.51 -11.24 -8.36
C ARG A 23 8.04 -12.57 -7.75
N VAL A 24 8.41 -12.84 -6.51
CA VAL A 24 8.09 -14.06 -5.75
C VAL A 24 7.31 -13.77 -4.48
N LEU A 25 6.96 -12.50 -4.25
CA LEU A 25 6.13 -12.08 -3.13
C LEU A 25 4.67 -12.10 -3.60
N GLU A 26 3.89 -13.05 -3.10
CA GLU A 26 2.47 -13.23 -3.45
C GLU A 26 1.55 -12.43 -2.52
N GLU A 27 1.97 -12.29 -1.25
CA GLU A 27 1.26 -11.59 -0.20
C GLU A 27 2.24 -10.72 0.59
N LEU A 28 1.71 -9.63 1.17
CA LEU A 28 2.47 -8.71 1.99
C LEU A 28 1.62 -8.27 3.17
N ASP A 29 2.00 -8.70 4.38
CA ASP A 29 1.34 -8.28 5.60
C ASP A 29 1.83 -6.88 6.01
N LEU A 30 0.93 -5.89 5.96
CA LEU A 30 1.21 -4.51 6.39
C LEU A 30 0.84 -4.27 7.86
N THR A 31 0.35 -5.27 8.60
CA THR A 31 -0.04 -5.14 10.02
C THR A 31 1.09 -4.59 10.89
N PRO A 32 2.36 -4.99 10.72
CA PRO A 32 3.47 -4.38 11.46
C PRO A 32 3.63 -2.87 11.22
N ILE A 33 3.30 -2.38 10.02
CA ILE A 33 3.46 -0.98 9.64
C ILE A 33 2.47 -0.07 10.39
N ALA A 34 1.33 -0.60 10.86
CA ALA A 34 0.35 0.15 11.66
C ALA A 34 0.94 0.80 12.93
N LYS A 35 2.09 0.30 13.40
CA LYS A 35 2.85 0.83 14.55
C LYS A 35 3.76 2.01 14.20
N CYS A 36 4.07 2.23 12.92
CA CYS A 36 4.94 3.31 12.44
C CYS A 36 4.20 4.66 12.43
N LYS A 37 4.09 5.30 13.60
CA LYS A 37 3.26 6.52 13.77
C LYS A 37 3.74 7.74 13.00
N THR A 38 5.02 7.80 12.66
CA THR A 38 5.62 8.88 11.87
C THR A 38 5.61 8.60 10.37
N LEU A 39 5.02 7.49 9.91
CA LEU A 39 5.06 7.11 8.52
C LEU A 39 4.23 8.08 7.67
N GLN A 40 4.87 8.65 6.67
CA GLN A 40 4.31 9.71 5.83
C GLN A 40 4.06 9.26 4.39
N SER A 41 4.85 8.30 3.92
CA SER A 41 4.77 7.80 2.55
C SER A 41 5.04 6.31 2.51
N ILE A 42 4.21 5.58 1.79
CA ILE A 42 4.45 4.19 1.41
C ILE A 42 4.29 4.05 -0.10
N GLU A 43 5.30 3.45 -0.73
CA GLU A 43 5.36 3.38 -2.19
C GLU A 43 5.67 1.96 -2.63
N PHE A 44 4.90 1.44 -3.58
CA PHE A 44 5.04 0.11 -4.15
C PHE A 44 5.33 0.24 -5.65
N TYR A 45 6.48 -0.30 -6.08
CA TYR A 45 6.95 -0.28 -7.46
C TYR A 45 7.28 -1.70 -7.92
N ASP A 46 6.71 -2.12 -9.05
CA ASP A 46 7.09 -3.38 -9.74
C ASP A 46 6.92 -4.67 -8.90
N VAL A 47 6.04 -4.68 -7.91
CA VAL A 47 5.72 -5.85 -7.07
C VAL A 47 4.77 -6.84 -7.77
N GLY A 48 5.06 -7.13 -9.04
CA GLY A 48 4.13 -7.70 -10.02
C GLY A 48 3.55 -9.09 -9.74
N SER A 49 3.98 -9.77 -8.68
CA SER A 49 3.43 -11.07 -8.23
C SER A 49 2.46 -10.95 -7.05
N ILE A 50 2.32 -9.77 -6.43
CA ILE A 50 1.32 -9.56 -5.39
C ILE A 50 -0.04 -9.48 -6.06
N ASN A 51 -0.94 -10.41 -5.74
CA ASN A 51 -2.28 -10.49 -6.33
C ASN A 51 -3.34 -9.74 -5.49
N LYS A 52 -3.08 -9.64 -4.18
CA LYS A 52 -3.95 -8.98 -3.20
C LYS A 52 -3.12 -8.03 -2.34
N LEU A 53 -3.58 -6.78 -2.22
CA LEU A 53 -2.94 -5.80 -1.36
C LEU A 53 -3.99 -5.22 -0.40
N ASN A 54 -3.80 -5.48 0.90
CA ASN A 54 -4.64 -4.94 1.95
C ASN A 54 -4.00 -3.70 2.57
N LEU A 55 -4.56 -2.52 2.30
CA LEU A 55 -4.08 -1.25 2.87
C LEU A 55 -4.77 -0.85 4.18
N ILE A 56 -5.77 -1.61 4.67
CA ILE A 56 -6.50 -1.32 5.91
C ILE A 56 -5.55 -1.11 7.11
N PRO A 57 -4.48 -1.91 7.31
CA PRO A 57 -3.57 -1.69 8.45
C PRO A 57 -2.94 -0.29 8.51
N LEU A 58 -2.86 0.40 7.37
CA LEU A 58 -2.26 1.73 7.28
C LEU A 58 -3.16 2.85 7.84
N GLU A 59 -4.44 2.58 8.11
CA GLU A 59 -5.37 3.53 8.75
C GLU A 59 -4.82 4.09 10.08
N SER A 60 -4.05 3.27 10.80
CA SER A 60 -3.42 3.65 12.07
C SER A 60 -2.20 4.59 11.94
N CYS A 61 -1.73 4.85 10.71
CA CYS A 61 -0.62 5.73 10.40
C CYS A 61 -1.14 7.16 10.18
N LYS A 62 -1.30 7.91 11.27
CA LYS A 62 -1.97 9.24 11.25
C LYS A 62 -1.26 10.30 10.38
N GLU A 63 0.05 10.17 10.21
CA GLU A 63 0.86 11.09 9.40
C GLU A 63 0.94 10.68 7.90
N LEU A 64 0.30 9.57 7.53
CA LEU A 64 0.37 9.00 6.19
C LEU A 64 -0.42 9.87 5.21
N ARG A 65 0.29 10.55 4.33
CA ARG A 65 -0.28 11.46 3.33
C ARG A 65 -0.13 10.96 1.90
N LYS A 66 0.67 9.92 1.68
CA LYS A 66 1.02 9.45 0.34
C LYS A 66 1.07 7.93 0.27
N ILE A 67 0.25 7.37 -0.62
CA ILE A 67 0.32 5.97 -1.02
C ILE A 67 0.53 5.91 -2.53
N VAL A 68 1.63 5.31 -2.97
CA VAL A 68 1.92 5.13 -4.40
C VAL A 68 1.91 3.65 -4.75
N VAL A 69 1.22 3.32 -5.83
CA VAL A 69 1.03 1.95 -6.30
C VAL A 69 1.27 1.99 -7.82
N VAL A 70 2.49 1.65 -8.26
CA VAL A 70 2.92 1.66 -9.67
C VAL A 70 3.32 0.28 -10.18
N SER A 71 2.90 -0.04 -11.41
CA SER A 71 3.18 -1.30 -12.14
C SER A 71 2.80 -2.57 -11.38
N PHE A 72 1.51 -2.91 -11.47
CA PHE A 72 0.99 -4.20 -11.03
C PHE A 72 0.43 -4.90 -12.25
N ARG A 73 1.03 -6.02 -12.64
CA ARG A 73 0.50 -6.84 -13.73
C ARG A 73 -0.69 -7.68 -13.27
N GLU A 74 -0.72 -8.07 -11.99
CA GLU A 74 -1.62 -9.13 -11.51
C GLU A 74 -2.52 -8.76 -10.29
N ILE A 75 -2.47 -7.53 -9.72
CA ILE A 75 -3.40 -7.17 -8.62
C ILE A 75 -4.84 -7.21 -9.13
N THR A 76 -5.58 -8.19 -8.63
CA THR A 76 -6.99 -8.40 -8.91
C THR A 76 -7.86 -7.72 -7.83
N GLU A 77 -7.35 -7.63 -6.60
CA GLU A 77 -8.07 -7.10 -5.45
C GLU A 77 -7.22 -6.06 -4.68
N LEU A 78 -7.81 -4.89 -4.42
CA LEU A 78 -7.22 -3.83 -3.62
C LEU A 78 -8.21 -3.42 -2.53
N CYS A 79 -7.84 -3.59 -1.26
CA CYS A 79 -8.63 -3.11 -0.13
C CYS A 79 -8.06 -1.76 0.34
N VAL A 80 -8.89 -0.72 0.32
CA VAL A 80 -8.54 0.63 0.79
C VAL A 80 -9.39 0.98 2.01
N PHE A 81 -8.84 1.81 2.90
CA PHE A 81 -9.62 2.48 3.95
C PHE A 81 -10.06 3.86 3.45
N SER A 82 -11.09 4.44 4.06
CA SER A 82 -11.79 5.64 3.57
C SER A 82 -10.97 6.93 3.57
N ALA A 83 -9.78 6.97 4.20
CA ALA A 83 -9.07 8.20 4.53
C ALA A 83 -7.79 8.48 3.70
N VAL A 84 -7.57 7.85 2.55
CA VAL A 84 -6.36 8.09 1.73
C VAL A 84 -6.58 9.22 0.73
N GLY A 85 -5.89 10.36 0.92
CA GLY A 85 -6.05 11.58 0.13
C GLY A 85 -5.62 11.53 -1.35
N THR A 86 -4.89 10.50 -1.82
CA THR A 86 -4.63 10.25 -3.25
C THR A 86 -4.11 8.82 -3.45
N VAL A 87 -4.83 7.97 -4.18
CA VAL A 87 -4.31 6.70 -4.71
C VAL A 87 -4.10 6.86 -6.21
N ALA A 88 -2.86 7.11 -6.65
CA ALA A 88 -2.55 7.25 -8.07
C ALA A 88 -2.31 5.87 -8.70
N LYS A 89 -3.33 5.29 -9.34
CA LYS A 89 -3.19 4.05 -10.13
C LYS A 89 -2.81 4.40 -11.57
N ARG A 90 -1.56 4.18 -11.95
CA ARG A 90 -1.08 4.39 -13.33
C ARG A 90 -1.16 3.08 -14.12
N ASN A 91 -2.37 2.56 -14.38
CA ASN A 91 -2.52 1.39 -15.25
C ASN A 91 -3.78 1.48 -16.13
N LYS A 92 -3.65 1.11 -17.42
CA LYS A 92 -4.68 1.23 -18.48
C LYS A 92 -5.91 0.33 -18.29
N VAL A 93 -6.03 -0.37 -17.16
CA VAL A 93 -7.16 -1.25 -16.83
C VAL A 93 -8.14 -0.49 -15.92
N ALA A 94 -8.63 0.64 -16.42
CA ALA A 94 -9.67 1.44 -15.78
C ALA A 94 -11.05 0.81 -16.06
N LYS A 95 -11.34 -0.34 -15.45
CA LYS A 95 -12.68 -0.96 -15.55
C LYS A 95 -13.51 -0.94 -14.26
N ASN A 96 -13.03 -0.31 -13.19
CA ASN A 96 -13.83 -0.11 -11.99
C ASN A 96 -13.76 1.35 -11.52
N ILE A 97 -14.46 2.20 -12.27
CA ILE A 97 -14.59 3.65 -12.06
C ILE A 97 -15.55 3.97 -10.89
N ASP A 98 -16.38 3.01 -10.45
CA ASP A 98 -17.47 3.31 -9.50
C ASP A 98 -17.08 3.28 -8.02
N LEU A 99 -15.93 2.70 -7.65
CA LEU A 99 -15.44 2.72 -6.26
C LEU A 99 -14.83 4.06 -5.84
N TRP A 100 -14.43 4.91 -6.79
CA TRP A 100 -13.78 6.19 -6.50
C TRP A 100 -14.77 7.32 -6.20
N LYS A 101 -16.02 7.19 -6.67
CA LYS A 101 -17.09 8.16 -6.40
C LYS A 101 -17.60 8.12 -4.97
N GLN A 102 -17.39 7.02 -4.24
CA GLN A 102 -17.79 6.90 -2.84
C GLN A 102 -16.80 7.58 -1.86
N LEU A 103 -15.64 8.03 -2.35
CA LEU A 103 -14.61 8.67 -1.53
C LEU A 103 -14.64 10.21 -1.60
N GLY A 104 -15.64 10.82 -2.25
CA GLY A 104 -15.88 12.26 -2.17
C GLY A 104 -14.77 13.15 -2.76
N LEU A 105 -14.15 12.72 -3.87
CA LEU A 105 -13.34 13.56 -4.76
C LEU A 105 -14.01 13.71 -6.12
#